data_AF-A0A7X6NT62-F1
#
_entry.id   AF-A0A7X6NT62-F1
#
_cell.length_a   1.000
_cell.length_b   1.000
_cell.length_c   1.000
_cell.angle_alpha   90.00
_cell.angle_beta   90.00
_cell.angle_gamma   90.00
#
_symmetry.space_group_name_H-M   'P 1'
#
loop_
_entity.id
_entity.type
_entity.pdbx_description
1 polymer ?
#
loop_
_entity_poly.entity_id
_entity_poly.type
_entity_poly.pdbx_seq_one_letter_code
_entity_poly.pdbx_strand_id
1 'polypeptide(L)'
;QTVLELRASKGMLLDTADRDTWSAGSFFMNPLVDAEVADRLPEGAPRFPQPDGKVKTSAAWLIDHAGFSKGFPGSGAARLSGKHVLALTNHEDATAADIAELARLVRKGVDERFGIQLEPEPVLVGVEI
;
A
#
# COMPACT_ATOMS: atom_id res chain seq x y z
N GLN A 1 -1.03 24.39 -7.63
CA GLN A 1 -1.83 23.69 -8.66
C GLN A 1 -1.35 22.26 -8.89
N THR A 2 -0.05 22.05 -9.15
CA THR A 2 0.56 20.72 -9.40
C THR A 2 0.29 19.63 -8.35
N VAL A 3 0.23 19.99 -7.05
CA VAL A 3 -0.01 19.00 -5.98
C VAL A 3 -1.41 18.39 -6.06
N LEU A 4 -2.43 19.19 -6.34
CA LEU A 4 -3.82 18.69 -6.42
C LEU A 4 -3.98 17.74 -7.60
N GLU A 5 -3.41 18.10 -8.76
CA GLU A 5 -3.41 17.27 -9.96
C GLU A 5 -2.69 15.93 -9.72
N LEU A 6 -1.52 15.97 -9.07
CA LEU A 6 -0.77 14.77 -8.71
C LEU A 6 -1.53 13.88 -7.72
N ARG A 7 -2.26 14.47 -6.77
CA ARG A 7 -3.06 13.70 -5.81
C ARG A 7 -4.29 13.08 -6.48
N ALA A 8 -4.98 13.85 -7.33
CA ALA A 8 -6.14 13.36 -8.08
C ALA A 8 -5.77 12.18 -8.99
N SER A 9 -4.62 12.24 -9.68
CA SER A 9 -4.17 11.13 -10.54
C SER A 9 -3.84 9.84 -9.78
N LYS A 10 -3.68 9.92 -8.45
CA LYS A 10 -3.42 8.78 -7.55
C LYS A 10 -4.65 8.36 -6.73
N GLY A 11 -5.81 8.97 -6.93
CA GLY A 11 -6.99 8.73 -6.09
C GLY A 11 -6.85 9.27 -4.65
N MET A 12 -5.92 10.20 -4.42
CA MET A 12 -5.58 10.75 -3.10
C MET A 12 -6.26 12.09 -2.81
N LEU A 13 -7.32 12.42 -3.57
CA LEU A 13 -8.19 13.56 -3.37
C LEU A 13 -9.62 13.03 -3.38
N LEU A 14 -10.40 13.33 -2.35
CA LEU A 14 -11.76 12.80 -2.20
C LEU A 14 -12.65 13.25 -3.37
N ASP A 15 -13.27 12.28 -4.05
CA ASP A 15 -14.26 12.47 -5.10
C ASP A 15 -15.33 11.39 -4.99
N THR A 16 -16.56 11.78 -4.65
CA THR A 16 -17.66 10.83 -4.40
C THR A 16 -18.09 10.04 -5.62
N ALA A 17 -17.78 10.53 -6.84
CA ALA A 17 -18.04 9.81 -8.08
C ALA A 17 -16.97 8.76 -8.39
N ASP A 18 -15.81 8.82 -7.72
CA ASP A 18 -14.66 7.97 -7.98
C ASP A 18 -14.38 7.02 -6.81
N ARG A 19 -14.63 5.72 -7.06
CA ARG A 19 -14.43 4.65 -6.09
C ARG A 19 -12.97 4.45 -5.69
N ASP A 20 -12.00 4.90 -6.50
CA ASP A 20 -10.60 4.89 -6.12
C ASP A 20 -10.29 5.81 -4.92
N THR A 21 -11.18 6.76 -4.62
CA THR A 21 -11.01 7.70 -3.50
C THR A 21 -11.68 7.23 -2.21
N TRP A 22 -12.43 6.12 -2.26
CA TRP A 22 -13.11 5.52 -1.11
C TRP A 22 -12.11 4.65 -0.33
N SER A 23 -11.12 5.30 0.26
CA SER A 23 -10.00 4.68 0.96
C SER A 23 -9.64 5.48 2.22
N ALA A 24 -8.73 4.93 3.03
CA ALA A 24 -8.05 5.66 4.09
C ALA A 24 -6.72 6.30 3.62
N GLY A 25 -6.56 6.54 2.31
CA GLY A 25 -5.30 6.99 1.72
C GLY A 25 -4.30 5.83 1.56
N SER A 26 -3.01 6.11 1.76
CA SER A 26 -2.00 5.06 1.79
C SER A 26 -2.24 4.17 3.01
N PHE A 27 -2.49 2.88 2.78
CA PHE A 27 -2.78 1.95 3.84
C PHE A 27 -1.53 1.48 4.58
N PHE A 28 -0.37 1.45 3.90
CA PHE A 28 0.90 1.04 4.49
C PHE A 28 1.92 2.17 4.49
N MET A 29 2.67 2.28 5.58
CA MET A 29 3.84 3.15 5.66
C MET A 29 4.96 2.63 4.76
N ASN A 30 5.79 3.55 4.27
CA ASN A 30 7.05 3.17 3.60
C ASN A 30 8.01 2.57 4.64
N PRO A 31 8.44 1.30 4.49
CA PRO A 31 9.23 0.63 5.52
C PRO A 31 10.64 1.21 5.61
N LEU A 32 11.15 1.26 6.83
CA LEU A 32 12.55 1.54 7.17
C LEU A 32 13.24 0.20 7.46
N VAL A 33 14.19 -0.16 6.62
CA VAL A 33 14.91 -1.44 6.74
C VAL A 33 16.41 -1.18 6.95
N ASP A 34 17.10 -2.16 7.52
CA ASP A 34 18.56 -2.09 7.65
C ASP A 34 19.22 -2.16 6.26
N ALA A 35 20.44 -1.62 6.13
CA ALA A 35 21.16 -1.55 4.87
C ALA A 35 21.30 -2.94 4.20
N GLU A 36 21.57 -3.99 4.99
CA GLU A 36 21.69 -5.36 4.49
C GLU A 36 20.40 -5.89 3.84
N VAL A 37 19.23 -5.48 4.34
CA VAL A 37 17.94 -5.83 3.74
C VAL A 37 17.75 -5.05 2.44
N ALA A 38 18.08 -3.76 2.44
CA ALA A 38 17.97 -2.91 1.26
C ALA A 38 18.89 -3.35 0.11
N ASP A 39 20.07 -3.88 0.42
CA ASP A 39 21.03 -4.41 -0.55
C ASP A 39 20.51 -5.66 -1.27
N ARG A 40 19.65 -6.44 -0.59
CA ARG A 40 18.99 -7.63 -1.18
C ARG A 40 17.78 -7.29 -2.04
N LEU A 41 17.27 -6.04 -1.98
CA LEU A 41 16.18 -5.64 -2.86
C LEU A 41 16.62 -5.73 -4.33
N PRO A 42 15.71 -6.05 -5.25
CA PRO A 42 16.01 -6.07 -6.68
C PRO A 42 16.40 -4.68 -7.21
N GLU A 43 16.97 -4.67 -8.41
CA GLU A 43 17.25 -3.44 -9.15
C GLU A 43 15.94 -2.66 -9.41
N GLY A 44 16.00 -1.33 -9.36
CA GLY A 44 14.83 -0.47 -9.54
C GLY A 44 13.99 -0.23 -8.28
N ALA A 45 14.16 -1.04 -7.22
CA ALA A 45 13.54 -0.75 -5.92
C ALA A 45 14.04 0.59 -5.35
N PRO A 46 13.16 1.56 -5.03
CA PRO A 46 13.59 2.84 -4.47
C PRO A 46 14.29 2.66 -3.14
N ARG A 47 15.45 3.29 -2.98
CA ARG A 47 16.25 3.27 -1.76
C ARG A 47 16.55 4.70 -1.35
N PHE A 48 16.12 5.08 -0.17
CA PHE A 48 16.33 6.41 0.40
C PHE A 48 17.11 6.26 1.71
N PRO A 49 18.44 6.34 1.69
CA PRO A 49 19.27 6.27 2.89
C PRO A 49 18.83 7.30 3.93
N GLN A 50 18.84 6.92 5.20
CA GLN A 50 18.51 7.75 6.34
C GLN A 50 19.78 8.03 7.17
N PRO A 51 19.80 9.12 7.97
CA PRO A 51 20.99 9.48 8.78
C PRO A 51 21.40 8.43 9.82
N ASP A 52 20.49 7.57 10.24
CA ASP A 52 20.72 6.49 11.23
C ASP A 52 21.29 5.20 10.60
N GLY A 53 21.59 5.22 9.29
CA GLY A 53 22.10 4.06 8.56
C GLY A 53 21.02 3.13 8.01
N LYS A 54 19.74 3.37 8.32
CA LYS A 54 18.63 2.64 7.71
C LYS A 54 18.35 3.15 6.30
N VAL A 55 17.58 2.38 5.55
CA VAL A 55 17.10 2.74 4.22
C VAL A 55 15.58 2.70 4.21
N LYS A 56 14.96 3.83 3.88
CA LYS A 56 13.54 3.86 3.58
C LYS A 56 13.32 3.35 2.16
N THR A 57 12.40 2.42 1.96
CA THR A 57 12.01 1.95 0.61
C THR A 57 10.53 2.22 0.33
N SER A 58 10.09 2.00 -0.91
CA SER A 58 8.73 2.31 -1.35
C SER A 58 7.80 1.11 -1.14
N ALA A 59 6.84 1.24 -0.22
CA ALA A 59 5.81 0.22 -0.01
C ALA A 59 4.99 -0.01 -1.30
N ALA A 60 4.67 1.06 -2.05
CA ALA A 60 3.97 0.94 -3.31
C ALA A 60 4.74 0.08 -4.33
N TRP A 61 6.06 0.25 -4.39
CA TRP A 61 6.90 -0.52 -5.30
C TRP A 61 6.94 -1.99 -4.89
N LEU A 62 7.12 -2.27 -3.58
CA LEU A 62 7.14 -3.62 -3.04
C LEU A 62 5.82 -4.36 -3.29
N ILE A 63 4.68 -3.70 -3.06
CA ILE A 63 3.34 -4.30 -3.27
C ILE A 63 3.14 -4.70 -4.74
N ASP A 64 3.45 -3.79 -5.67
CA ASP A 64 3.31 -4.05 -7.11
C ASP A 64 4.24 -5.20 -7.56
N HIS A 65 5.48 -5.22 -7.08
CA HIS A 65 6.48 -6.25 -7.43
C HIS A 65 6.35 -7.57 -6.63
N ALA A 66 5.47 -7.60 -5.63
CA ALA A 66 4.99 -8.82 -4.99
C ALA A 66 3.80 -9.46 -5.73
N GLY A 67 3.32 -8.83 -6.82
CA GLY A 67 2.23 -9.33 -7.66
C GLY A 67 0.87 -8.67 -7.39
N PHE A 68 0.81 -7.66 -6.52
CA PHE A 68 -0.41 -6.94 -6.21
C PHE A 68 -0.46 -5.62 -7.00
N SER A 69 -0.83 -5.73 -8.28
CA SER A 69 -0.93 -4.57 -9.17
C SER A 69 -2.15 -3.70 -8.85
N LYS A 70 -2.23 -2.52 -9.47
CA LYS A 70 -3.41 -1.65 -9.40
C LYS A 70 -4.68 -2.41 -9.78
N GLY A 71 -5.77 -2.20 -9.04
CA GLY A 71 -7.03 -2.90 -9.26
C GLY A 71 -7.07 -4.36 -8.75
N PHE A 72 -6.01 -4.84 -8.08
CA PHE A 72 -5.97 -6.21 -7.56
C PHE A 72 -7.22 -6.53 -6.71
N PRO A 73 -7.92 -7.65 -6.98
CA PRO A 73 -9.16 -7.98 -6.28
C PRO A 73 -8.88 -8.56 -4.88
N GLY A 74 -9.61 -8.08 -3.87
CA GLY A 74 -9.75 -8.73 -2.57
C GLY A 74 -11.03 -9.57 -2.48
N SER A 75 -11.44 -9.90 -1.25
CA SER A 75 -12.76 -10.48 -0.99
C SER A 75 -13.86 -9.42 -1.12
N GLY A 76 -15.08 -9.85 -1.47
CA GLY A 76 -16.23 -8.97 -1.59
C GLY A 76 -15.97 -7.80 -2.55
N ALA A 77 -16.19 -6.58 -2.06
CA ALA A 77 -15.98 -5.33 -2.82
C ALA A 77 -14.64 -4.63 -2.50
N ALA A 78 -13.75 -5.24 -1.70
CA ALA A 78 -12.43 -4.69 -1.40
C ALA A 78 -11.48 -4.87 -2.59
N ARG A 79 -10.72 -3.83 -2.94
CA ARG A 79 -9.71 -3.86 -4.02
C ARG A 79 -8.52 -2.99 -3.66
N LEU A 80 -7.38 -3.20 -4.32
CA LEU A 80 -6.39 -2.14 -4.45
C LEU A 80 -6.89 -1.11 -5.47
N SER A 81 -6.64 0.17 -5.22
CA SER A 81 -7.02 1.22 -6.17
C SER A 81 -6.45 0.96 -7.56
N GLY A 82 -7.24 1.24 -8.60
CA GLY A 82 -6.83 1.29 -9.99
C GLY A 82 -5.82 2.40 -10.30
N LYS A 83 -5.67 3.38 -9.40
CA LYS A 83 -4.76 4.53 -9.54
C LYS A 83 -3.47 4.36 -8.75
N HIS A 84 -3.54 3.80 -7.54
CA HIS A 84 -2.39 3.70 -6.65
C HIS A 84 -2.46 2.50 -5.69
N VAL A 85 -1.52 1.57 -5.79
CA VAL A 85 -1.53 0.28 -5.05
C VAL A 85 -1.48 0.41 -3.52
N LEU A 86 -1.05 1.55 -2.96
CA LEU A 86 -1.13 1.76 -1.51
C LEU A 86 -2.54 2.00 -0.99
N ALA A 87 -3.50 2.37 -1.85
CA ALA A 87 -4.87 2.60 -1.40
C ALA A 87 -5.68 1.30 -1.50
N LEU A 88 -6.16 0.82 -0.34
CA LEU A 88 -7.21 -0.20 -0.28
C LEU A 88 -8.55 0.52 -0.35
N THR A 89 -9.38 0.14 -1.32
CA THR A 89 -10.60 0.84 -1.68
C THR A 89 -11.83 -0.02 -1.41
N ASN A 90 -12.89 0.66 -0.98
CA ASN A 90 -14.24 0.11 -0.99
C ASN A 90 -14.93 0.51 -2.30
N HIS A 91 -15.11 -0.44 -3.23
CA HIS A 91 -15.82 -0.16 -4.47
C HIS A 91 -17.34 -0.04 -4.30
N GLU A 92 -17.92 -0.73 -3.32
CA GLU A 92 -19.36 -0.78 -3.07
C GLU A 92 -19.62 -0.91 -1.55
N ASP A 93 -19.86 -2.14 -1.07
CA ASP A 93 -20.22 -2.44 0.32
C ASP A 93 -19.16 -3.34 0.99
N ALA A 94 -17.88 -3.07 0.75
CA ALA A 94 -16.78 -3.80 1.37
C ALA A 94 -16.85 -3.66 2.90
N THR A 95 -16.80 -4.79 3.60
CA THR A 95 -16.79 -4.79 5.05
C THR A 95 -15.39 -4.50 5.58
N ALA A 96 -15.28 -4.15 6.87
CA ALA A 96 -13.99 -4.05 7.54
C ALA A 96 -13.18 -5.36 7.47
N ALA A 97 -13.88 -6.51 7.48
CA ALA A 97 -13.24 -7.82 7.35
C ALA A 97 -12.64 -8.01 5.94
N ASP A 98 -13.32 -7.56 4.89
CA ASP A 98 -12.81 -7.65 3.51
C ASP A 98 -11.54 -6.82 3.31
N ILE A 99 -11.54 -5.58 3.80
CA ILE A 99 -10.36 -4.71 3.75
C ILE A 99 -9.21 -5.30 4.57
N ALA A 100 -9.51 -5.85 5.75
CA ALA A 100 -8.51 -6.49 6.59
C ALA A 100 -7.92 -7.75 5.95
N GLU A 101 -8.73 -8.57 5.28
CA GLU A 101 -8.25 -9.74 4.54
C GLU A 101 -7.32 -9.34 3.40
N LEU A 102 -7.71 -8.34 2.60
CA LEU A 102 -6.86 -7.80 1.54
C LEU A 102 -5.54 -7.23 2.10
N ALA A 103 -5.60 -6.51 3.23
CA ALA A 103 -4.40 -6.00 3.88
C ALA A 103 -3.47 -7.12 4.34
N ARG A 104 -3.99 -8.16 5.01
CA ARG A 104 -3.20 -9.35 5.41
C ARG A 104 -2.56 -10.04 4.21
N LEU A 105 -3.31 -10.20 3.13
CA LEU A 105 -2.82 -10.82 1.89
C LEU A 105 -1.64 -10.05 1.30
N VAL A 106 -1.75 -8.72 1.20
CA VAL A 106 -0.67 -7.86 0.70
C VAL A 106 0.54 -7.89 1.62
N ARG A 107 0.35 -7.76 2.94
CA ARG A 107 1.46 -7.84 3.92
C ARG A 107 2.20 -9.16 3.80
N LYS A 108 1.47 -10.27 3.77
CA LYS A 108 2.02 -11.61 3.64
C LYS A 108 2.81 -11.78 2.35
N GLY A 109 2.27 -11.36 1.21
CA GLY A 109 2.99 -11.52 -0.07
C GLY A 109 4.24 -10.65 -0.17
N VAL A 110 4.24 -9.45 0.42
CA VAL A 110 5.45 -8.61 0.49
C VAL A 110 6.50 -9.23 1.41
N ASP A 111 6.10 -9.78 2.54
CA ASP A 111 7.00 -10.51 3.44
C ASP A 111 7.57 -11.77 2.78
N GLU A 112 6.74 -12.61 2.18
CA GLU A 112 7.20 -13.83 1.50
C GLU A 112 8.17 -13.52 0.35
N ARG A 113 7.97 -12.38 -0.34
CA ARG A 113 8.79 -12.00 -1.49
C ARG A 113 10.09 -11.29 -1.10
N PHE A 114 10.07 -10.44 -0.08
CA PHE A 114 11.18 -9.53 0.23
C PHE A 114 11.71 -9.64 1.67
N GLY A 115 11.03 -10.40 2.54
CA GLY A 115 11.31 -10.47 3.98
C GLY A 115 11.05 -9.13 4.69
N ILE A 116 10.11 -8.33 4.19
CA ILE A 116 9.78 -7.00 4.73
C ILE A 116 8.33 -7.00 5.22
N GLN A 117 8.15 -6.73 6.50
CA GLN A 117 6.84 -6.52 7.10
C GLN A 117 6.37 -5.09 6.83
N LEU A 118 5.20 -4.95 6.21
CA LEU A 118 4.55 -3.65 6.07
C LEU A 118 3.77 -3.32 7.33
N GLU A 119 3.81 -2.06 7.75
CA GLU A 119 3.04 -1.55 8.88
C GLU A 119 1.86 -0.71 8.38
N PRO A 120 0.63 -0.94 8.88
CA PRO A 120 -0.51 -0.12 8.52
C PRO A 120 -0.36 1.32 9.04
N GLU A 121 -0.77 2.28 8.22
CA GLU A 121 -0.88 3.70 8.59
C GLU A 121 -2.24 4.03 9.23
N PRO A 122 -3.39 3.49 8.76
CA PRO A 122 -4.68 3.73 9.40
C PRO A 122 -4.77 3.11 10.79
N VAL A 123 -5.51 3.78 11.68
CA VAL A 123 -5.87 3.24 13.00
C VAL A 123 -6.91 2.15 12.81
N LEU A 124 -6.59 0.93 13.26
CA LEU A 124 -7.49 -0.20 13.25
C LEU A 124 -8.29 -0.27 14.55
N VAL A 125 -9.62 -0.35 14.44
CA VAL A 125 -10.53 -0.42 15.60
C VAL A 125 -11.33 -1.70 15.53
N GLY A 126 -11.11 -2.61 16.49
CA GLY A 126 -11.82 -3.89 16.57
C GLY A 126 -11.45 -4.91 15.50
N VAL A 127 -10.33 -4.71 14.78
CA VAL A 127 -9.80 -5.63 13.76
C VAL A 127 -8.27 -5.66 13.84
N GLU A 128 -7.66 -6.81 13.55
CA GLU A 128 -6.21 -7.03 13.50
C GLU A 128 -5.80 -7.52 12.12
N ILE A 129 -4.60 -7.15 11.65
CA ILE A 129 -4.04 -7.57 10.35
C ILE A 129 -2.56 -7.89 10.49
#